data_AF-A0A563CB88-F1
#
_entry.id   AF-A0A563CB88-F1
#
_cell.length_a   1.000
_cell.length_b   1.000
_cell.length_c   1.000
_cell.angle_alpha   90.00
_cell.angle_beta   90.00
_cell.angle_gamma   90.00
#
_symmetry.space_group_name_H-M   'P 1'
#
loop_
_entity.id
_entity.type
_entity.pdbx_description
1 polymer ?
#
loop_
_entity_poly.entity_id
_entity_poly.type
_entity_poly.pdbx_seq_one_letter_code
_entity_poly.pdbx_strand_id
1 'polypeptide(L)'
;MTTTTFTPRRSGVQMRRNQNSTRFQSRVKLGPVAHTVLVALMITVLGLIYLTQAIKTTAYGYEAQDLDSQINELSAKKSELEVQNARLTSLERAKNSNVAAAMASTETSYAR
;
A
#
# COMPACT_ATOMS: atom_id res chain seq x y z
N MET A 1 6.33 -83.39 0.86
CA MET A 1 6.17 -82.22 -0.02
C MET A 1 4.98 -81.41 0.50
N THR A 2 5.24 -80.26 1.13
CA THR A 2 4.21 -79.45 1.77
C THR A 2 3.82 -78.31 0.82
N THR A 3 2.61 -78.35 0.27
CA THR A 3 2.12 -77.33 -0.66
C THR A 3 1.59 -76.14 0.14
N THR A 4 2.28 -75.01 0.04
CA THR A 4 1.86 -73.74 0.63
C THR A 4 0.74 -73.13 -0.23
N THR A 5 -0.50 -73.26 0.22
CA THR A 5 -1.65 -72.60 -0.42
C THR A 5 -1.65 -71.11 -0.06
N PHE A 6 -1.46 -70.25 -1.06
CA PHE A 6 -1.53 -68.80 -0.91
C PHE A 6 -2.99 -68.33 -0.85
N THR A 7 -3.44 -67.82 0.29
CA THR A 7 -4.77 -67.21 0.46
C THR A 7 -4.68 -65.69 0.27
N PRO A 8 -5.17 -65.12 -0.84
CA PRO A 8 -5.13 -63.68 -1.06
C PRO A 8 -6.07 -62.94 -0.10
N ARG A 9 -5.56 -61.91 0.58
CA ARG A 9 -6.26 -61.12 1.61
C ARG A 9 -7.11 -59.96 1.09
N ARG A 10 -7.30 -59.84 -0.23
CA ARG A 10 -8.11 -58.77 -0.83
C ARG A 10 -9.31 -59.38 -1.52
N SER A 11 -10.51 -59.17 -0.95
CA SER A 11 -11.80 -59.37 -1.63
C SER A 11 -11.98 -58.32 -2.72
N GLY A 12 -11.07 -58.29 -3.69
CA GLY A 12 -11.33 -57.67 -4.98
C GLY A 12 -12.14 -58.68 -5.78
N VAL A 13 -13.35 -58.31 -6.17
CA VAL A 13 -14.20 -59.10 -7.07
C VAL A 13 -13.33 -59.56 -8.24
N GLN A 14 -13.12 -60.87 -8.37
CA GLN A 14 -12.37 -61.41 -9.50
C GLN A 14 -13.14 -61.10 -10.77
N MET A 15 -12.70 -60.06 -11.49
CA MET A 15 -13.37 -59.55 -12.68
C MET A 15 -13.30 -60.63 -13.76
N ARG A 16 -14.43 -61.26 -14.06
CA ARG A 16 -14.53 -62.30 -15.09
C ARG A 16 -14.32 -61.68 -16.47
N ARG A 17 -13.76 -62.46 -17.40
CA ARG A 17 -13.63 -62.05 -18.81
C ARG A 17 -15.02 -61.81 -19.41
N ASN A 18 -15.12 -60.78 -20.25
CA ASN A 18 -16.36 -60.33 -20.91
C ASN A 18 -17.46 -59.78 -19.98
N GLN A 19 -17.07 -59.13 -18.88
CA GLN A 19 -18.01 -58.34 -18.07
C GLN A 19 -17.67 -56.85 -18.16
N ASN A 20 -18.69 -56.03 -18.46
CA ASN A 20 -18.57 -54.57 -18.47
C ASN A 20 -18.55 -54.06 -17.02
N SER A 21 -17.40 -53.56 -16.58
CA SER A 21 -17.24 -52.95 -15.27
C SER A 21 -17.86 -51.56 -15.28
N THR A 22 -19.05 -51.42 -14.68
CA THR A 22 -19.67 -50.11 -14.51
C THR A 22 -19.00 -49.39 -13.34
N ARG A 23 -18.30 -48.29 -13.64
CA ARG A 23 -17.81 -47.38 -12.60
C ARG A 23 -18.97 -46.52 -12.11
N PHE A 24 -19.32 -46.63 -10.84
CA PHE A 24 -20.21 -45.69 -10.17
C PHE A 24 -19.49 -44.35 -10.02
N GLN A 25 -19.63 -43.48 -11.02
CA GLN A 25 -19.23 -42.10 -10.89
C GLN A 25 -20.21 -41.41 -9.95
N SER A 26 -19.67 -40.72 -8.94
CA SER A 26 -20.46 -39.84 -8.08
C SER A 26 -21.21 -38.85 -8.97
N ARG A 27 -22.53 -39.05 -9.10
CA ARG A 27 -23.42 -38.20 -9.91
C ARG A 27 -23.92 -37.00 -9.09
N VAL A 28 -23.15 -36.59 -8.07
CA VAL A 28 -23.40 -35.38 -7.29
C VAL A 28 -23.12 -34.19 -8.19
N LYS A 29 -24.08 -33.90 -9.08
CA LYS A 29 -24.16 -32.63 -9.76
C LYS A 29 -24.69 -31.64 -8.73
N LEU A 30 -24.11 -30.45 -8.67
CA LEU A 30 -24.72 -29.37 -7.91
C LEU A 30 -26.17 -29.23 -8.39
N GLY A 31 -27.12 -29.39 -7.47
CA GLY A 31 -28.52 -29.17 -7.77
C GLY A 31 -28.74 -27.70 -8.15
N PRO A 32 -29.85 -27.37 -8.84
CA PRO A 32 -30.14 -26.01 -9.29
C PRO A 32 -29.97 -24.96 -8.18
N VAL A 33 -30.43 -25.30 -6.97
CA VAL A 33 -30.32 -24.46 -5.76
C VAL A 33 -28.87 -24.25 -5.32
N ALA A 34 -28.05 -25.31 -5.27
CA ALA A 34 -26.65 -25.19 -4.89
C ALA A 34 -25.86 -24.33 -5.89
N HIS A 35 -26.22 -24.40 -7.17
CA HIS A 35 -25.57 -23.62 -8.21
C HIS A 35 -25.93 -22.13 -8.13
N THR A 36 -27.21 -21.79 -7.90
CA THR A 36 -27.64 -20.40 -7.72
C THR A 36 -27.05 -19.78 -6.46
N VAL A 37 -26.95 -20.54 -5.36
CA VAL A 37 -26.33 -20.07 -4.11
C VAL A 37 -24.84 -19.78 -4.33
N LEU A 38 -24.13 -20.65 -5.04
CA LEU A 38 -22.72 -20.43 -5.38
C LEU A 38 -22.54 -19.17 -6.23
N VAL A 39 -23.38 -18.98 -7.26
CA VAL A 39 -23.33 -17.78 -8.10
C VAL A 39 -23.64 -16.52 -7.30
N ALA A 40 -24.67 -16.55 -6.44
CA ALA A 40 -24.98 -15.43 -5.54
C ALA A 40 -23.79 -15.09 -4.63
N LEU A 41 -23.14 -16.10 -4.04
CA LEU A 41 -21.92 -15.92 -3.26
C LEU A 41 -20.80 -15.28 -4.08
N MET A 42 -20.60 -15.73 -5.31
CA MET A 42 -19.59 -15.16 -6.20
C MET A 42 -19.83 -13.67 -6.48
N ILE A 43 -21.08 -13.29 -6.74
CA ILE A 43 -21.48 -11.89 -6.94
C ILE A 43 -21.23 -11.06 -5.67
N THR A 44 -21.58 -11.59 -4.50
CA THR A 44 -21.32 -10.88 -3.22
C THR A 44 -19.84 -10.63 -2.99
N VAL A 45 -18.97 -11.61 -3.26
CA VAL A 45 -17.52 -11.45 -3.11
C VAL A 45 -16.99 -10.39 -4.07
N LEU A 46 -17.41 -10.41 -5.34
CA LEU A 46 -17.03 -9.39 -6.33
C LEU A 46 -17.50 -7.99 -5.91
N GLY A 47 -18.72 -7.87 -5.38
CA GLY A 47 -19.25 -6.62 -4.84
C GLY A 47 -18.44 -6.08 -3.67
N LEU A 48 -18.03 -6.94 -2.74
CA LEU A 48 -17.18 -6.56 -1.60
C LEU A 48 -15.77 -6.14 -2.03
N ILE A 49 -15.20 -6.80 -3.03
CA ILE A 49 -13.92 -6.40 -3.62
C ILE A 49 -14.03 -5.00 -4.23
N TYR A 50 -15.08 -4.73 -5.00
CA TYR A 50 -15.30 -3.42 -5.60
C TYR A 50 -15.51 -2.33 -4.54
N LEU A 51 -16.29 -2.61 -3.50
CA LEU A 51 -16.47 -1.69 -2.37
C LEU A 51 -15.15 -1.39 -1.68
N THR A 52 -14.29 -2.40 -1.48
CA THR A 52 -12.96 -2.21 -0.89
C THR A 52 -12.05 -1.36 -1.78
N GLN A 53 -12.12 -1.53 -3.11
CA GLN A 53 -11.39 -0.68 -4.04
C GLN A 53 -11.88 0.77 -3.97
N ALA A 54 -13.20 0.98 -3.93
CA ALA A 54 -13.78 2.31 -3.78
C ALA A 54 -13.34 2.98 -2.46
N ILE A 55 -13.37 2.26 -1.33
CA ILE A 55 -12.93 2.78 -0.03
C ILE A 55 -11.42 3.08 -0.04
N LYS A 56 -10.59 2.21 -0.63
CA LYS A 56 -9.15 2.46 -0.76
C LYS A 56 -8.85 3.68 -1.62
N THR A 57 -9.55 3.86 -2.74
CA THR A 57 -9.44 5.08 -3.56
C THR A 57 -9.85 6.32 -2.78
N THR A 58 -10.91 6.26 -1.98
CA THR A 58 -11.31 7.38 -1.10
C THR A 58 -10.27 7.66 -0.01
N ALA A 59 -9.70 6.63 0.61
CA ALA A 59 -8.67 6.77 1.64
C ALA A 59 -7.34 7.32 1.09
N TYR A 60 -6.89 6.84 -0.08
CA TYR A 60 -5.74 7.42 -0.78
C TYR A 60 -5.97 8.88 -1.18
N GLY A 61 -7.22 9.27 -1.46
CA GLY A 61 -7.58 10.66 -1.70
C GLY A 61 -7.31 11.56 -0.49
N TYR A 62 -7.69 11.11 0.72
CA TYR A 62 -7.42 11.86 1.95
C TYR A 62 -5.94 11.92 2.30
N GLU A 63 -5.22 10.81 2.18
CA GLU A 63 -3.78 10.76 2.45
C GLU A 63 -3.00 11.64 1.46
N ALA A 64 -3.38 11.63 0.18
CA ALA A 64 -2.78 12.53 -0.81
C ALA A 64 -3.08 14.00 -0.52
N GLN A 65 -4.30 14.34 -0.11
CA GLN A 65 -4.69 15.71 0.26
C GLN A 65 -3.89 16.22 1.47
N ASP A 66 -3.69 15.36 2.47
CA ASP A 66 -2.88 15.70 3.66
C ASP A 66 -1.40 15.90 3.29
N LEU A 67 -0.85 15.00 2.46
CA LEU A 67 0.52 15.12 1.95
C LEU A 67 0.71 16.42 1.15
N ASP A 68 -0.25 16.77 0.30
CA ASP A 68 -0.21 17.99 -0.52
C ASP A 68 -0.30 19.26 0.35
N SER A 69 -1.10 19.22 1.43
CA SER A 69 -1.14 20.28 2.44
C SER A 69 0.22 20.44 3.13
N GLN A 70 0.85 19.33 3.54
CA GLN A 70 2.17 19.37 4.16
C GLN A 70 3.25 19.91 3.20
N ILE A 71 3.20 19.53 1.92
CA ILE A 71 4.11 20.04 0.88
C ILE A 71 3.94 21.56 0.72
N ASN A 72 2.71 22.04 0.66
CA ASN A 72 2.43 23.46 0.54
C ASN A 72 2.91 24.25 1.77
N GLU A 73 2.71 23.72 2.98
CA GLU A 73 3.23 24.32 4.21
C GLU A 73 4.77 24.37 4.21
N LEU A 74 5.44 23.27 3.84
CA LEU A 74 6.90 23.21 3.76
C LEU A 74 7.45 24.19 2.71
N SER A 75 6.78 24.30 1.57
CA SER A 75 7.14 25.24 0.50
C SER A 75 7.03 26.68 0.97
N ALA A 76 5.95 27.04 1.67
CA ALA A 76 5.77 28.36 2.25
C ALA A 76 6.86 28.68 3.29
N LYS A 77 7.14 27.74 4.21
CA LYS A 77 8.22 27.89 5.21
C LYS A 77 9.58 28.07 4.56
N LYS A 78 9.88 27.31 3.51
CA LYS A 78 11.13 27.43 2.76
C LYS A 78 11.25 28.83 2.14
N SER A 79 10.20 29.31 1.48
CA SER A 79 10.18 30.65 0.89
C SER A 79 10.39 31.75 1.96
N GLU A 80 9.75 31.61 3.11
CA GLU A 80 9.93 32.54 4.22
C GLU A 80 11.37 32.51 4.77
N LEU A 81 11.97 31.32 4.92
CA LEU A 81 13.37 31.19 5.33
C LEU A 81 14.34 31.80 4.32
N GLU A 82 14.09 31.63 3.02
CA GLU A 82 14.91 32.26 1.96
C GLU A 82 14.85 33.79 2.05
N VAL A 83 13.67 34.37 2.27
CA VAL A 83 13.50 35.82 2.45
C VAL A 83 14.20 36.29 3.72
N GLN A 84 14.06 35.56 4.84
CA GLN A 84 14.73 35.90 6.09
C GLN A 84 16.25 35.83 5.97
N ASN A 85 16.77 34.82 5.28
CA ASN A 85 18.20 34.69 5.02
C ASN A 85 18.72 35.86 4.16
N ALA A 86 18.00 36.23 3.09
CA ALA A 86 18.34 37.38 2.27
C ALA A 86 18.33 38.70 3.08
N ARG A 87 17.35 38.87 3.98
CA ARG A 87 17.31 40.01 4.91
C ARG A 87 18.49 40.01 5.87
N LEU A 88 18.81 38.88 6.49
CA LEU A 88 19.92 38.74 7.43
C LEU A 88 21.25 39.06 6.74
N THR A 89 21.47 38.50 5.55
CA THR A 89 22.65 38.79 4.71
C THR A 89 22.73 40.27 4.34
N SER A 90 21.59 40.91 4.04
CA SER A 90 21.55 42.34 3.73
C SER A 90 21.88 43.20 4.95
N LEU A 91 21.39 42.80 6.13
CA LEU A 91 21.69 43.46 7.40
C LEU A 91 23.17 43.32 7.76
N GLU A 92 23.77 42.14 7.59
CA GLU A 92 25.20 41.94 7.78
C GLU A 92 26.04 42.81 6.83
N ARG A 93 25.66 42.88 5.55
CA ARG A 93 26.30 43.77 4.57
C ARG A 93 26.17 45.25 4.94
N ALA A 94 25.00 45.67 5.42
CA ALA A 94 24.78 47.03 5.88
C ALA A 94 25.61 47.37 7.14
N LYS A 95 25.72 46.42 8.08
CA LYS A 95 26.56 46.57 9.28
C LYS A 95 28.06 46.65 8.93
N ASN A 96 28.50 45.86 7.95
CA ASN A 96 29.90 45.81 7.50
C ASN A 96 30.21 46.83 6.38
N SER A 97 29.24 47.67 6.00
CA SER A 97 29.39 48.69 4.97
C SER A 97 30.26 49.86 5.46
N ASN A 98 30.98 50.48 4.52
CA ASN A 98 31.88 51.62 4.74
C ASN A 98 31.26 52.78 5.53
N VAL A 99 29.92 52.94 5.54
CA VAL A 99 29.25 53.96 6.35
C VAL A 99 29.42 53.71 7.85
N ALA A 100 29.37 52.45 8.32
CA ALA A 100 29.63 52.11 9.72
C ALA A 100 31.12 52.17 10.08
N ALA A 101 32.01 51.79 9.14
CA ALA A 101 33.45 51.96 9.30
C ALA A 101 33.87 53.44 9.35
N ALA A 102 33.18 54.30 8.60
CA ALA A 102 33.38 55.75 8.62
C ALA A 102 32.80 56.44 9.88
N MET A 103 32.00 55.76 10.71
CA MET A 103 31.51 56.28 12.00
C MET A 103 32.34 55.84 13.21
N ALA A 104 33.44 55.11 13.03
CA ALA A 104 34.34 54.75 14.13
C ALA A 104 35.15 55.98 14.61
N SER A 105 34.62 56.61 15.67
CA SER A 105 35.27 57.51 16.63
C SER A 105 36.12 58.66 16.06
N THR A 106 35.49 59.78 15.74
CA THR A 106 36.17 61.08 15.85
C THR A 106 36.33 61.42 17.34
N GLU A 107 37.55 61.29 17.86
CA GLU A 107 37.87 61.80 19.20
C GLU A 107 37.60 63.32 19.23
N THR A 108 36.68 63.73 20.10
CA THR A 108 36.43 65.15 20.35
C THR A 108 37.58 65.71 21.19
N SER A 109 38.58 66.26 20.53
CA SER A 109 39.63 67.05 21.17
C SER A 109 39.07 68.45 21.49
N TYR A 110 38.78 68.70 22.77
CA TYR A 110 38.49 70.04 23.26
C TYR A 110 39.81 70.82 23.36
N ALA A 111 39.98 71.84 22.53
CA ALA A 111 41.07 72.79 22.62
C ALA A 111 40.96 73.58 23.94
N ARG A 112 42.04 73.62 24.72
CA ARG A 112 42.23 74.47 25.91
C ARG A 112 43.25 75.55 25.60
#